data_AF-A0A7C4BN44-F1
#
_entry.id   AF-A0A7C4BN44-F1
#
_cell.length_a   1.000
_cell.length_b   1.000
_cell.length_c   1.000
_cell.angle_alpha   90.00
_cell.angle_beta   90.00
_cell.angle_gamma   90.00
#
_symmetry.space_group_name_H-M   'P 1'
#
loop_
_entity.id
_entity.type
_entity.pdbx_description
1 polymer ?
#
loop_
_entity_poly.entity_id
_entity_poly.type
_entity_poly.pdbx_seq_one_letter_code
_entity_poly.pdbx_strand_id
1 'polypeptide(L)'
;MELRAPSGVGKSYLTLTTAKLMPDEDVIFKTRITARYLDYLEENSLIGKILIIAERPGSQDANYSIRMITDDTSSGIVVGYPRKNPLTSEFESVDKVVKGPLVFVQTSTELDANPENESRVFNVYLNDSEEQRIAIQKAVKHSCIPHQNITEEERDNIIRRHKNAQRLLEQLPVAIPYAHLVEFPTSNYRSTRDLKRFLSFIKTSAFFHQYQRGRCEMNGKSYVVVNVVDYEIAYKLAKRVLWRHNQT
;
A
#
# COMPACT_ATOMS: atom_id res chain seq x y z
N MET A 1 -2.37 -4.00 -0.95
CA MET A 1 -3.01 -3.55 -2.19
C MET A 1 -2.83 -4.61 -3.26
N GLU A 2 -3.83 -4.82 -4.11
CA GLU A 2 -3.77 -5.75 -5.24
C GLU A 2 -4.24 -5.07 -6.52
N LEU A 3 -3.39 -5.04 -7.54
CA LEU A 3 -3.73 -4.53 -8.87
C LEU A 3 -4.29 -5.65 -9.73
N ARG A 4 -5.50 -5.48 -10.26
CA ARG A 4 -6.23 -6.50 -11.03
C ARG A 4 -6.54 -6.02 -12.43
N ALA A 5 -6.16 -6.81 -13.42
CA ALA A 5 -6.45 -6.58 -14.83
C ALA A 5 -6.04 -7.81 -15.65
N PRO A 6 -6.59 -8.00 -16.86
CA PRO A 6 -6.06 -8.97 -17.82
C PRO A 6 -4.57 -8.78 -18.10
N SER A 7 -3.94 -9.80 -18.69
CA SER A 7 -2.55 -9.66 -19.16
C SER A 7 -2.42 -8.54 -20.19
N GLY A 8 -1.28 -7.85 -20.21
CA GLY A 8 -1.01 -6.78 -21.19
C GLY A 8 -1.57 -5.39 -20.86
N VAL A 9 -2.45 -5.23 -19.85
CA VAL A 9 -3.08 -3.93 -19.51
C VAL A 9 -2.15 -2.97 -18.74
N GLY A 10 -0.90 -3.37 -18.47
CA GLY A 10 0.11 -2.48 -17.87
C GLY A 10 0.19 -2.48 -16.33
N LYS A 11 -0.29 -3.55 -15.66
CA LYS A 11 -0.19 -3.71 -14.20
C LYS A 11 1.25 -3.54 -13.68
N SER A 12 2.20 -4.21 -14.32
CA SER A 12 3.62 -4.14 -13.97
C SER A 12 4.17 -2.74 -14.19
N TYR A 13 3.79 -2.08 -15.30
CA TYR A 13 4.20 -0.71 -15.58
C TYR A 13 3.73 0.26 -14.49
N LEU A 14 2.45 0.19 -14.10
CA LEU A 14 1.90 1.04 -13.03
C LEU A 14 2.57 0.76 -11.67
N THR A 15 2.76 -0.51 -11.34
CA THR A 15 3.38 -0.93 -10.08
C THR A 15 4.83 -0.44 -9.99
N LEU A 16 5.64 -0.69 -11.03
CA LEU A 16 7.04 -0.28 -11.07
C LEU A 16 7.19 1.25 -11.13
N THR A 17 6.32 1.94 -11.87
CA THR A 17 6.34 3.41 -11.91
C THR A 17 6.02 4.00 -10.55
N THR A 18 5.03 3.45 -9.85
CA THR A 18 4.71 3.88 -8.47
C THR A 18 5.86 3.60 -7.52
N ALA A 19 6.52 2.44 -7.64
CA ALA A 19 7.68 2.07 -6.83
C ALA A 19 8.84 3.06 -7.00
N LYS A 20 9.09 3.52 -8.23
CA LYS A 20 10.14 4.52 -8.51
C LYS A 20 9.92 5.86 -7.81
N LEU A 21 8.66 6.19 -7.46
CA LEU A 21 8.34 7.43 -6.75
C LEU A 21 8.54 7.33 -5.24
N MET A 22 8.76 6.11 -4.70
CA MET A 22 9.01 5.88 -3.28
C MET A 22 10.51 5.93 -2.97
N PRO A 23 10.94 6.27 -1.75
CA PRO A 23 12.34 6.16 -1.34
C PRO A 23 12.85 4.74 -1.57
N ASP A 24 14.05 4.59 -2.16
CA ASP A 24 14.57 3.28 -2.56
C ASP A 24 14.81 2.36 -1.36
N GLU A 25 15.21 2.95 -0.23
CA GLU A 25 15.40 2.28 1.04
C GLU A 25 14.12 1.63 1.58
N ASP A 26 12.94 2.10 1.18
CA ASP A 26 11.65 1.65 1.68
C ASP A 26 10.97 0.62 0.77
N VAL A 27 11.52 0.36 -0.42
CA VAL A 27 10.93 -0.58 -1.38
C VAL A 27 11.70 -1.89 -1.43
N ILE A 28 11.00 -2.99 -1.15
CA ILE A 28 11.49 -4.36 -1.33
C ILE A 28 10.77 -4.96 -2.53
N PHE A 29 11.48 -5.13 -3.65
CA PHE A 29 10.92 -5.80 -4.83
C PHE A 29 11.34 -7.27 -4.87
N LYS A 30 10.37 -8.16 -5.07
CA LYS A 30 10.59 -9.60 -5.28
C LYS A 30 9.76 -10.13 -6.44
N THR A 31 10.34 -10.99 -7.26
CA THR A 31 9.59 -11.74 -8.28
C THR A 31 8.79 -12.86 -7.64
N ARG A 32 9.39 -13.55 -6.66
CA ARG A 32 8.79 -14.62 -5.87
C ARG A 32 9.42 -14.65 -4.47
N ILE A 33 8.65 -15.10 -3.48
CA ILE A 33 9.15 -15.47 -2.15
C ILE A 33 8.71 -16.89 -1.80
N THR A 34 9.46 -17.55 -0.92
CA THR A 34 9.07 -18.84 -0.34
C THR A 34 8.12 -18.62 0.86
N ALA A 35 7.41 -19.67 1.27
CA ALA A 35 6.49 -19.62 2.43
C ALA A 35 7.14 -19.02 3.69
N ARG A 36 8.41 -19.39 3.94
CA ARG A 36 9.18 -18.98 5.12
C ARG A 36 10.15 -17.83 4.83
N TYR A 37 9.95 -17.04 3.78
CA TYR A 37 10.86 -15.93 3.52
C TYR A 37 10.81 -14.86 4.63
N LEU A 38 9.59 -14.50 5.08
CA LEU A 38 9.36 -13.41 6.02
C LEU A 38 9.83 -13.75 7.43
N ASP A 39 9.50 -14.94 7.88
CA ASP A 39 10.06 -15.71 9.00
C ASP A 39 11.56 -15.48 9.32
N TYR A 40 12.42 -15.39 8.30
CA TYR A 40 13.87 -15.26 8.49
C TYR A 40 14.37 -13.82 8.51
N LEU A 41 13.50 -12.82 8.41
CA LEU A 41 13.91 -11.42 8.44
C LEU A 41 14.22 -10.94 9.87
N GLU A 42 14.90 -9.80 9.98
CA GLU A 42 15.17 -9.19 11.28
C GLU A 42 13.89 -8.58 11.88
N GLU A 43 13.85 -8.45 13.20
CA GLU A 43 12.62 -8.09 13.92
C GLU A 43 11.96 -6.82 13.42
N ASN A 44 12.72 -5.77 13.11
CA ASN A 44 12.17 -4.48 12.70
C ASN A 44 12.35 -4.18 11.21
N SER A 45 12.83 -5.14 10.40
CA SER A 45 13.25 -4.84 9.02
C SER A 45 12.10 -4.49 8.06
N LEU A 46 10.85 -4.80 8.44
CA LEU A 46 9.67 -4.56 7.61
C LEU A 46 8.89 -3.30 7.98
N ILE A 47 9.23 -2.66 9.10
CA ILE A 47 8.52 -1.47 9.60
C ILE A 47 8.69 -0.34 8.57
N GLY A 48 7.56 0.15 8.05
CA GLY A 48 7.53 1.23 7.07
C GLY A 48 7.98 0.83 5.66
N LYS A 49 8.18 -0.48 5.40
CA LYS A 49 8.58 -0.97 4.09
C LYS A 49 7.39 -1.27 3.19
N ILE A 50 7.65 -1.27 1.88
CA ILE A 50 6.74 -1.65 0.83
C ILE A 50 7.28 -2.92 0.17
N LEU A 51 6.63 -4.06 0.38
CA LEU A 51 6.95 -5.30 -0.32
C LEU A 51 6.10 -5.40 -1.59
N ILE A 52 6.76 -5.39 -2.74
CA ILE A 52 6.14 -5.53 -4.06
C ILE A 52 6.44 -6.92 -4.61
N ILE A 53 5.38 -7.67 -4.95
CA ILE A 53 5.47 -8.96 -5.65
C ILE A 53 4.72 -8.88 -6.96
N ALA A 54 5.43 -9.06 -8.07
CA ALA A 54 4.91 -8.75 -9.41
C ALA A 54 3.66 -9.56 -9.77
N GLU A 55 3.55 -10.82 -9.36
CA GLU A 55 2.37 -11.66 -9.65
C GLU A 55 1.95 -12.49 -8.44
N ARG A 56 0.64 -12.64 -8.24
CA ARG A 56 0.04 -13.38 -7.12
C ARG A 56 0.62 -14.80 -6.92
N PRO A 57 0.90 -15.62 -7.94
CA PRO A 57 1.57 -16.91 -7.74
C PRO A 57 2.92 -16.82 -7.02
N GLY A 58 3.62 -15.68 -7.14
CA GLY A 58 4.89 -15.43 -6.46
C GLY A 58 4.80 -15.23 -4.95
N SER A 59 3.59 -15.02 -4.40
CA SER A 59 3.33 -14.79 -2.97
C SER A 59 2.42 -15.85 -2.33
N GLN A 60 1.84 -16.76 -3.12
CA GLN A 60 0.80 -17.69 -2.66
C GLN A 60 1.20 -18.50 -1.43
N ASP A 61 2.44 -19.00 -1.44
CA ASP A 61 3.01 -19.84 -0.39
C ASP A 61 3.19 -19.09 0.94
N ALA A 62 3.29 -17.75 0.91
CA ALA A 62 3.54 -16.89 2.07
C ALA A 62 2.31 -16.04 2.48
N ASN A 63 1.14 -16.29 1.89
CA ASN A 63 -0.07 -15.47 2.09
C ASN A 63 -0.46 -15.31 3.56
N TYR A 64 -0.30 -16.36 4.38
CA TYR A 64 -0.64 -16.30 5.80
C TYR A 64 0.26 -15.31 6.55
N SER A 65 1.59 -15.45 6.41
CA SER A 65 2.55 -14.54 7.04
C SER A 65 2.38 -13.10 6.54
N ILE A 66 2.14 -12.90 5.23
CA ILE A 66 1.82 -11.58 4.68
C ILE A 66 0.59 -10.99 5.37
N ARG A 67 -0.52 -11.75 5.45
CA ARG A 67 -1.76 -11.29 6.09
C ARG A 67 -1.51 -10.84 7.53
N MET A 68 -0.78 -11.63 8.31
CA MET A 68 -0.49 -11.32 9.72
C MET A 68 0.37 -10.07 9.87
N ILE A 69 1.33 -9.80 8.99
CA ILE A 69 2.17 -8.59 9.09
C ILE A 69 1.45 -7.34 8.55
N THR A 70 0.52 -7.51 7.60
CA THR A 70 -0.25 -6.41 7.01
C THR A 70 -1.50 -6.03 7.79
N ASP A 71 -1.91 -6.82 8.79
CA ASP A 71 -3.10 -6.54 9.58
C ASP A 71 -2.80 -5.44 10.62
N ASP A 72 -3.59 -4.36 10.60
CA ASP A 72 -3.47 -3.22 11.52
C ASP A 72 -3.60 -3.61 13.00
N THR A 73 -4.15 -4.79 13.30
CA THR A 73 -4.32 -5.30 14.67
C THR A 73 -3.18 -6.19 15.14
N SER A 74 -2.30 -6.61 14.24
CA SER A 74 -1.20 -7.52 14.54
C SER A 74 0.10 -6.74 14.71
N SER A 75 0.87 -7.06 15.76
CA SER A 75 2.21 -6.51 15.96
C SER A 75 3.27 -7.15 15.05
N GLY A 76 2.92 -8.19 14.29
CA GLY A 76 3.87 -8.96 13.48
C GLY A 76 3.59 -10.47 13.48
N ILE A 77 4.59 -11.26 13.11
CA ILE A 77 4.58 -12.72 13.22
C ILE A 77 5.59 -13.18 14.27
N VAL A 78 5.22 -14.23 15.01
CA VAL A 78 6.11 -14.96 15.91
C VAL A 78 6.16 -16.39 15.42
N VAL A 79 7.36 -16.87 15.08
CA VAL A 79 7.55 -18.22 14.55
C VAL A 79 8.57 -18.95 15.42
N GLY A 80 8.18 -20.11 15.94
CA GLY A 80 9.06 -20.99 16.72
C GLY A 80 9.89 -21.89 15.80
N TYR A 81 11.19 -22.00 16.07
CA TYR A 81 12.12 -22.87 15.36
C TYR A 81 12.81 -23.83 16.33
N PRO A 82 12.99 -25.10 15.95
CA PRO A 82 13.87 -25.99 16.69
C PRO A 82 15.33 -25.58 16.46
N ARG A 83 16.04 -25.26 17.53
CA ARG A 83 17.48 -25.02 17.54
C ARG A 83 18.16 -26.15 18.30
N LYS A 84 19.23 -26.71 17.75
CA LYS A 84 20.07 -27.65 18.50
C LYS A 84 20.97 -26.84 19.43
N ASN A 85 20.86 -27.06 20.73
CA ASN A 85 21.72 -26.42 21.71
C ASN A 85 23.15 -26.98 21.57
N PRO A 86 24.18 -26.15 21.32
CA PRO A 86 25.53 -26.64 21.07
C PRO A 86 26.20 -27.24 22.32
N LEU A 87 25.71 -26.93 23.52
CA LEU A 87 26.25 -27.42 24.79
C LEU A 87 25.58 -28.73 25.24
N THR A 88 24.25 -28.81 25.15
CA THR A 88 23.49 -29.97 25.64
C THR A 88 23.19 -31.00 24.55
N SER A 89 23.36 -30.65 23.27
CA SER A 89 22.92 -31.45 22.11
C SER A 89 21.41 -31.73 22.03
N GLU A 90 20.61 -31.17 22.94
CA GLU A 90 19.14 -31.25 22.93
C GLU A 90 18.53 -30.20 21.98
N PHE A 91 17.29 -30.45 21.56
CA PHE A 91 16.52 -29.49 20.79
C PHE A 91 15.76 -28.55 21.73
N GLU A 92 15.97 -27.25 21.56
CA GLU A 92 15.22 -26.19 22.21
C GLU A 92 14.38 -25.43 21.18
N SER A 93 13.21 -24.94 21.56
CA SER A 93 12.41 -24.05 20.72
C SER A 93 12.90 -22.61 20.90
N VAL A 94 13.19 -21.93 19.80
CA VAL A 94 13.57 -20.51 19.79
C VAL A 94 12.57 -19.74 18.95
N ASP A 95 12.02 -18.67 19.50
CA ASP A 95 11.09 -17.81 18.79
C ASP A 95 11.84 -16.73 18.01
N LYS A 96 11.40 -16.52 16.77
CA LYS A 96 11.78 -15.36 15.97
C LYS A 96 10.57 -14.48 15.74
N VAL A 97 10.76 -13.20 16.00
CA VAL A 97 9.71 -12.18 15.86
C VAL A 97 10.04 -11.32 14.65
N VAL A 98 9.05 -11.01 13.83
CA VAL A 98 9.14 -10.05 12.72
C VAL A 98 7.95 -9.11 12.78
N LYS A 99 8.20 -7.82 12.99
CA LYS A 99 7.20 -6.78 13.24
C LYS A 99 6.78 -6.04 11.97
N GLY A 100 5.51 -5.65 11.95
CA GLY A 100 4.93 -4.71 10.99
C GLY A 100 4.93 -3.26 11.53
N PRO A 101 4.37 -2.30 10.78
CA PRO A 101 3.51 -2.49 9.60
C PRO A 101 4.30 -2.61 8.29
N LEU A 102 3.88 -3.56 7.44
CA LEU A 102 4.35 -3.73 6.06
C LEU A 102 3.25 -3.31 5.08
N VAL A 103 3.59 -2.47 4.09
CA VAL A 103 2.71 -2.27 2.94
C VAL A 103 2.99 -3.36 1.92
N PHE A 104 2.00 -4.20 1.64
CA PHE A 104 2.12 -5.24 0.62
C PHE A 104 1.43 -4.82 -0.68
N VAL A 105 2.12 -4.97 -1.81
CA VAL A 105 1.58 -4.72 -3.16
C VAL A 105 1.77 -5.96 -4.01
N GLN A 106 0.71 -6.45 -4.62
CA GLN A 106 0.78 -7.52 -5.61
C GLN A 106 -0.03 -7.20 -6.85
N THR A 107 0.26 -7.88 -7.96
CA THR A 107 -0.61 -7.85 -9.14
C THR A 107 -1.22 -9.21 -9.42
N SER A 108 -2.42 -9.21 -9.99
CA SER A 108 -3.17 -10.43 -10.34
C SER A 108 -3.85 -10.26 -11.69
N THR A 109 -3.91 -11.36 -12.44
CA THR A 109 -4.70 -11.48 -13.67
C THR A 109 -6.15 -11.88 -13.39
N GLU A 110 -6.43 -12.42 -12.19
CA GLU A 110 -7.78 -12.77 -11.76
C GLU A 110 -8.58 -11.50 -11.43
N LEU A 111 -9.74 -11.36 -12.08
CA LEU A 111 -10.63 -10.22 -11.84
C LEU A 111 -11.48 -10.43 -10.58
N ASP A 112 -11.89 -11.68 -10.34
CA ASP A 112 -12.66 -12.05 -9.15
C ASP A 112 -11.73 -12.15 -7.94
N ALA A 113 -12.11 -11.46 -6.87
CA ALA A 113 -11.41 -11.56 -5.61
C ALA A 113 -12.17 -12.51 -4.69
N ASN A 114 -11.43 -13.31 -3.92
CA ASN A 114 -12.04 -14.10 -2.87
C ASN A 114 -12.72 -13.13 -1.87
N PRO A 115 -14.03 -13.29 -1.57
CA PRO A 115 -14.78 -12.38 -0.70
C PRO A 115 -14.11 -12.16 0.67
N GLU A 116 -13.42 -13.18 1.20
CA GLU A 116 -12.70 -13.11 2.47
C GLU A 116 -11.50 -12.14 2.41
N ASN A 117 -10.89 -11.99 1.23
CA ASN A 117 -9.72 -11.14 1.01
C ASN A 117 -10.10 -9.75 0.48
N GLU A 118 -11.24 -9.60 -0.21
CA GLU A 118 -11.73 -8.31 -0.74
C GLU A 118 -11.84 -7.23 0.33
N SER A 119 -12.34 -7.63 1.50
CA SER A 119 -12.53 -6.70 2.61
C SER A 119 -11.25 -6.42 3.40
N ARG A 120 -10.13 -7.12 3.10
CA ARG A 120 -8.83 -6.93 3.75
C ARG A 120 -7.83 -6.16 2.88
N VAL A 121 -7.88 -6.30 1.55
CA VAL A 121 -6.97 -5.62 0.62
C VAL A 121 -7.68 -4.53 -0.19
N PHE A 122 -6.97 -3.45 -0.54
CA PHE A 122 -7.43 -2.52 -1.57
C PHE A 122 -7.27 -3.14 -2.96
N ASN A 123 -8.38 -3.41 -3.65
CA ASN A 123 -8.39 -3.88 -5.03
C ASN A 123 -8.43 -2.70 -6.00
N VAL A 124 -7.41 -2.58 -6.85
CA VAL A 124 -7.32 -1.53 -7.87
C VAL A 124 -7.45 -2.16 -9.24
N TYR A 125 -8.54 -1.86 -9.93
CA TYR A 125 -8.80 -2.34 -11.29
C TYR A 125 -8.31 -1.34 -12.32
N LEU A 126 -7.44 -1.77 -13.23
CA LEU A 126 -6.96 -0.91 -14.31
C LEU A 126 -8.07 -0.65 -15.32
N ASN A 127 -8.05 0.53 -15.93
CA ASN A 127 -8.93 0.85 -17.04
C ASN A 127 -8.40 0.20 -18.32
N ASP A 128 -9.22 -0.63 -18.96
CA ASP A 128 -8.91 -1.28 -20.24
C ASP A 128 -9.93 -0.88 -21.33
N SER A 129 -10.54 0.30 -21.18
CA SER A 129 -11.45 0.84 -22.18
C SER A 129 -10.74 1.15 -23.50
N GLU A 130 -11.51 1.21 -24.59
CA GLU A 130 -10.97 1.53 -25.91
C GLU A 130 -10.28 2.90 -25.92
N GLU A 131 -10.87 3.90 -25.26
CA GLU A 131 -10.30 5.24 -25.15
C GLU A 131 -8.94 5.22 -24.44
N GLN A 132 -8.79 4.39 -23.41
CA GLN A 132 -7.52 4.22 -22.71
C GLN A 132 -6.47 3.56 -23.61
N ARG A 133 -6.85 2.55 -24.39
CA ARG A 133 -5.94 1.90 -25.34
C ARG A 133 -5.49 2.86 -26.44
N ILE A 134 -6.41 3.69 -26.96
CA ILE A 134 -6.10 4.76 -27.93
C ILE A 134 -5.13 5.77 -27.32
N ALA A 135 -5.37 6.21 -26.09
CA ALA A 135 -4.50 7.14 -25.39
C ALA A 135 -3.08 6.58 -25.17
N ILE A 136 -2.97 5.30 -24.79
CA ILE A 136 -1.69 4.60 -24.66
C ILE A 136 -0.96 4.54 -26.01
N GLN A 137 -1.64 4.13 -27.08
CA GLN A 137 -1.03 4.08 -28.41
C GLN A 137 -0.53 5.46 -28.86
N LYS A 138 -1.30 6.52 -28.60
CA LYS A 138 -0.88 7.89 -28.89
C LYS A 138 0.37 8.29 -28.10
N ALA A 139 0.41 7.98 -26.80
CA ALA A 139 1.56 8.25 -25.95
C ALA A 139 2.82 7.50 -26.41
N VAL A 140 2.70 6.21 -26.77
CA VAL A 140 3.81 5.41 -27.31
C VAL A 140 4.32 6.01 -28.63
N LYS A 141 3.42 6.39 -29.55
CA LYS A 141 3.80 7.04 -30.81
C LYS A 141 4.53 8.37 -30.56
N HIS A 142 4.02 9.20 -29.64
CA HIS A 142 4.68 10.45 -29.25
C HIS A 142 6.05 10.21 -28.60
N SER A 143 6.22 9.12 -27.83
CA SER A 143 7.51 8.78 -27.19
C SER A 143 8.65 8.55 -28.18
N CYS A 144 8.32 8.17 -29.43
CA CYS A 144 9.28 7.96 -30.50
C CYS A 144 9.65 9.26 -31.26
N ILE A 145 8.98 10.38 -30.98
CA ILE A 145 9.21 11.67 -31.64
C ILE A 145 10.20 12.50 -30.80
N PRO A 146 11.37 12.89 -31.35
CA PRO A 146 12.32 13.75 -30.64
C PRO A 146 11.69 15.07 -30.18
N HIS A 147 12.15 15.59 -29.04
CA HIS A 147 11.75 16.90 -28.47
C HIS A 147 10.28 17.07 -28.08
N GLN A 148 9.44 16.02 -28.14
CA GLN A 148 8.05 16.07 -27.68
C GLN A 148 7.81 15.40 -26.32
N ASN A 149 8.86 14.90 -25.68
CA ASN A 149 8.78 14.16 -24.43
C ASN A 149 9.59 14.86 -23.34
N ILE A 150 9.19 14.59 -22.09
CA ILE A 150 10.02 14.96 -20.94
C ILE A 150 11.40 14.35 -21.11
N THR A 151 12.44 15.12 -20.80
CA THR A 151 13.81 14.61 -20.86
C THR A 151 14.02 13.59 -19.73
N GLU A 152 15.05 12.75 -19.85
CA GLU A 152 15.43 11.86 -18.76
C GLU A 152 15.77 12.63 -17.49
N GLU A 153 16.43 13.77 -17.64
CA GLU A 153 16.77 14.66 -16.54
C GLU A 153 15.51 15.24 -15.85
N GLU A 154 14.51 15.67 -16.60
CA GLU A 154 13.23 16.14 -16.05
C GLU A 154 12.51 15.03 -15.29
N ARG A 155 12.47 13.82 -15.86
CA ARG A 155 11.87 12.64 -15.21
C ARG A 155 12.58 12.31 -13.89
N ASP A 156 13.91 12.29 -13.89
CA ASP A 156 14.70 11.96 -12.72
C ASP A 156 14.58 13.06 -11.65
N ASN A 157 14.45 14.32 -12.06
CA ASN A 157 14.13 15.44 -11.18
C ASN A 157 12.77 15.28 -10.50
N ILE A 158 11.73 14.88 -11.25
CA ILE A 158 10.40 14.59 -10.68
C ILE A 158 10.49 13.46 -9.65
N ILE A 159 11.13 12.34 -10.01
CA ILE A 159 11.33 11.19 -9.12
C ILE A 159 12.05 11.63 -7.83
N ARG A 160 13.14 12.37 -7.96
CA ARG A 160 13.92 12.87 -6.82
C ARG A 160 13.08 13.77 -5.91
N ARG A 161 12.26 14.66 -6.48
CA ARG A 161 11.33 15.51 -5.70
C ARG A 161 10.34 14.66 -4.91
N HIS A 162 9.74 13.65 -5.51
CA HIS A 162 8.81 12.74 -4.82
C HIS A 162 9.47 12.00 -3.65
N LYS A 163 10.67 11.45 -3.86
CA LYS A 163 11.42 10.76 -2.80
C LYS A 163 11.76 11.69 -1.64
N ASN A 164 12.28 12.89 -1.96
CA ASN A 164 12.66 13.86 -0.94
C ASN A 164 11.46 14.41 -0.18
N ALA A 165 10.34 14.68 -0.86
CA ALA A 165 9.11 15.12 -0.20
C ALA A 165 8.64 14.13 0.87
N GLN A 166 8.74 12.82 0.61
CA GLN A 166 8.40 11.78 1.58
C GLN A 166 9.36 11.74 2.77
N ARG A 167 10.67 11.86 2.53
CA ARG A 167 11.69 11.89 3.60
C ARG A 167 11.56 13.09 4.53
N LEU A 168 11.01 14.19 4.03
CA LEU A 168 10.77 15.40 4.80
C LEU A 168 9.52 15.31 5.69
N LEU A 169 8.67 14.31 5.55
CA LEU A 169 7.46 14.20 6.36
C LEU A 169 7.82 13.87 7.81
N GLU A 170 7.31 14.67 8.76
CA GLU A 170 7.37 14.35 10.18
C GLU A 170 6.33 13.27 10.51
N GLN A 171 6.69 12.33 11.38
CA GLN A 171 5.79 11.26 11.84
C GLN A 171 4.80 11.79 12.89
N LEU A 172 3.86 12.63 12.45
CA LEU A 172 2.83 13.23 13.30
C LEU A 172 1.50 12.45 13.22
N PRO A 173 0.79 12.29 14.35
CA PRO A 173 -0.57 11.77 14.33
C PRO A 173 -1.53 12.77 13.65
N VAL A 174 -2.63 12.26 13.11
CA VAL A 174 -3.62 13.06 12.37
C VAL A 174 -4.98 13.05 13.08
N ALA A 175 -5.51 14.24 13.33
CA ALA A 175 -6.83 14.44 13.94
C ALA A 175 -7.87 14.79 12.88
N ILE A 176 -9.03 14.13 12.93
CA ILE A 176 -10.19 14.42 12.07
C ILE A 176 -11.30 15.02 12.98
N PRO A 177 -11.43 16.35 13.07
CA PRO A 177 -12.39 16.97 14.00
C PRO A 177 -13.84 16.58 13.75
N TYR A 178 -14.18 16.30 12.49
CA TYR A 178 -15.53 15.97 12.03
C TYR A 178 -15.74 14.46 11.83
N ALA A 179 -14.89 13.58 12.40
CA ALA A 179 -15.03 12.13 12.22
C ALA A 179 -16.42 11.59 12.59
N HIS A 180 -17.06 12.20 13.60
CA HIS A 180 -18.40 11.85 14.06
C HIS A 180 -19.52 12.16 13.05
N LEU A 181 -19.26 13.00 12.04
CA LEU A 181 -20.20 13.33 10.96
C LEU A 181 -20.08 12.36 9.77
N VAL A 182 -19.10 11.44 9.79
CA VAL A 182 -18.86 10.50 8.70
C VAL A 182 -19.70 9.24 8.93
N GLU A 183 -20.79 9.14 8.19
CA GLU A 183 -21.73 8.01 8.30
C GLU A 183 -21.46 6.94 7.24
N PHE A 184 -21.59 5.67 7.65
CA PHE A 184 -21.56 4.49 6.79
C PHE A 184 -22.72 3.57 7.18
N PRO A 185 -23.25 2.74 6.26
CA PRO A 185 -24.27 1.76 6.60
C PRO A 185 -23.83 0.86 7.76
N THR A 186 -24.74 0.48 8.64
CA THR A 186 -24.45 -0.41 9.78
C THR A 186 -24.84 -1.87 9.50
N SER A 187 -25.39 -2.15 8.33
CA SER A 187 -26.03 -3.41 7.97
C SER A 187 -25.07 -4.60 7.81
N ASN A 188 -23.77 -4.38 7.62
CA ASN A 188 -22.78 -5.46 7.49
C ASN A 188 -21.39 -5.09 8.03
N TYR A 189 -20.59 -6.12 8.36
CA TYR A 189 -19.22 -5.97 8.84
C TYR A 189 -18.29 -5.27 7.84
N ARG A 190 -18.61 -5.36 6.53
CA ARG A 190 -17.86 -4.72 5.45
C ARG A 190 -17.89 -3.19 5.60
N SER A 191 -19.02 -2.64 6.01
CA SER A 191 -19.19 -1.19 6.16
C SER A 191 -18.32 -0.59 7.27
N THR A 192 -18.06 -1.33 8.36
CA THR A 192 -17.11 -0.91 9.40
C THR A 192 -15.67 -0.89 8.87
N ARG A 193 -15.29 -1.86 8.03
CA ARG A 193 -13.95 -1.88 7.39
C ARG A 193 -13.80 -0.75 6.39
N ASP A 194 -14.85 -0.48 5.60
CA ASP A 194 -14.85 0.62 4.63
C ASP A 194 -14.80 1.99 5.31
N LEU A 195 -15.49 2.18 6.45
CA LEU A 195 -15.34 3.38 7.27
C LEU A 195 -13.89 3.57 7.73
N LYS A 196 -13.25 2.54 8.29
CA LYS A 196 -11.84 2.61 8.72
C LYS A 196 -10.90 2.98 7.56
N ARG A 197 -11.09 2.36 6.40
CA ARG A 197 -10.34 2.64 5.18
C ARG A 197 -10.55 4.07 4.68
N PHE A 198 -11.79 4.53 4.68
CA PHE A 198 -12.13 5.89 4.27
C PHE A 198 -11.51 6.94 5.19
N LEU A 199 -11.61 6.76 6.52
CA LEU A 199 -10.92 7.63 7.48
C LEU A 199 -9.41 7.58 7.30
N SER A 200 -8.84 6.42 6.94
CA SER A 200 -7.42 6.28 6.62
C SER A 200 -7.02 7.10 5.39
N PHE A 201 -7.85 7.15 4.33
CA PHE A 201 -7.61 8.05 3.19
C PHE A 201 -7.61 9.52 3.58
N ILE A 202 -8.55 9.94 4.42
CA ILE A 202 -8.58 11.32 4.94
C ILE A 202 -7.28 11.62 5.70
N LYS A 203 -6.88 10.74 6.62
CA LYS A 203 -5.64 10.90 7.39
C LYS A 203 -4.42 10.95 6.49
N THR A 204 -4.35 10.06 5.51
CA THR A 204 -3.23 9.98 4.56
C THR A 204 -3.13 11.27 3.75
N SER A 205 -4.25 11.82 3.27
CA SER A 205 -4.28 13.09 2.55
C SER A 205 -3.76 14.24 3.41
N ALA A 206 -4.24 14.38 4.65
CA ALA A 206 -3.76 15.42 5.56
C ALA A 206 -2.28 15.23 5.95
N PHE A 207 -1.83 13.98 6.16
CA PHE A 207 -0.45 13.66 6.49
C PHE A 207 0.52 14.05 5.36
N PHE A 208 0.20 13.72 4.11
CA PHE A 208 0.99 14.16 2.96
C PHE A 208 1.02 15.69 2.80
N HIS A 209 -0.06 16.35 3.19
CA HIS A 209 -0.17 17.81 3.16
C HIS A 209 0.16 18.46 4.52
N GLN A 210 0.90 17.80 5.42
CA GLN A 210 1.06 18.27 6.81
C GLN A 210 1.67 19.67 6.95
N TYR A 211 2.45 20.10 5.96
CA TYR A 211 3.03 21.45 5.89
C TYR A 211 2.05 22.51 5.33
N GLN A 212 0.92 22.09 4.77
CA GLN A 212 -0.19 22.94 4.30
C GLN A 212 -1.45 22.77 5.17
N ARG A 213 -1.32 22.18 6.36
CA ARG A 213 -2.42 21.95 7.31
C ARG A 213 -2.10 22.62 8.63
N GLY A 214 -3.16 22.99 9.36
CA GLY A 214 -3.01 23.47 10.73
C GLY A 214 -2.50 22.36 11.63
N ARG A 215 -1.82 22.73 12.71
CA ARG A 215 -1.44 21.81 13.79
C ARG A 215 -2.24 22.16 15.05
N CYS A 216 -2.54 21.16 15.87
CA CYS A 216 -3.06 21.37 17.22
C CYS A 216 -2.28 20.53 18.23
N GLU A 217 -2.25 20.97 19.48
CA GLU A 217 -1.65 20.19 20.56
C GLU A 217 -2.75 19.58 21.43
N MET A 218 -2.62 18.29 21.72
CA MET A 218 -3.50 17.55 22.63
C MET A 218 -2.63 16.66 23.51
N ASN A 219 -2.74 16.81 24.83
CA ASN A 219 -1.98 16.02 25.81
C ASN A 219 -0.45 16.03 25.56
N GLY A 220 0.11 17.18 25.19
CA GLY A 220 1.55 17.34 24.91
C GLY A 220 2.02 16.69 23.61
N LYS A 221 1.11 16.29 22.72
CA LYS A 221 1.43 15.77 21.37
C LYS A 221 0.86 16.70 20.31
N SER A 222 1.68 17.00 19.29
CA SER A 222 1.25 17.77 18.11
C SER A 222 0.54 16.84 17.12
N TYR A 223 -0.58 17.31 16.58
CA TYR A 223 -1.40 16.63 15.57
C TYR A 223 -1.53 17.49 14.33
N VAL A 224 -1.54 16.85 13.16
CA VAL A 224 -1.99 17.48 11.92
C VAL A 224 -3.51 17.51 11.91
N VAL A 225 -4.10 18.68 11.68
CA VAL A 225 -5.55 18.87 11.65
C VAL A 225 -6.05 18.80 10.21
N VAL A 226 -6.94 17.85 9.99
CA VAL A 226 -7.58 17.61 8.70
C VAL A 226 -8.54 18.74 8.34
N ASN A 227 -8.61 19.10 7.05
CA ASN A 227 -9.59 20.04 6.52
C ASN A 227 -10.56 19.37 5.50
N VAL A 228 -11.53 20.14 5.02
CA VAL A 228 -12.56 19.63 4.09
C VAL A 228 -11.99 19.16 2.74
N VAL A 229 -10.86 19.69 2.30
CA VAL A 229 -10.22 19.27 1.04
C VAL A 229 -9.71 17.84 1.13
N ASP A 230 -9.20 17.43 2.29
CA ASP A 230 -8.77 16.05 2.54
C ASP A 230 -9.96 15.07 2.43
N TYR A 231 -11.15 15.47 2.89
CA TYR A 231 -12.38 14.70 2.68
C TYR A 231 -12.71 14.56 1.19
N GLU A 232 -12.66 15.66 0.43
CA GLU A 232 -12.96 15.64 -1.00
C GLU A 232 -12.01 14.71 -1.77
N ILE A 233 -10.72 14.77 -1.47
CA ILE A 233 -9.69 13.88 -2.05
C ILE A 233 -10.01 12.43 -1.66
N ALA A 234 -10.24 12.15 -0.38
CA ALA A 234 -10.57 10.81 0.10
C ALA A 234 -11.84 10.26 -0.56
N TYR A 235 -12.86 11.08 -0.74
CA TYR A 235 -14.12 10.70 -1.39
C TYR A 235 -13.92 10.33 -2.86
N LYS A 236 -13.15 11.13 -3.61
CA LYS A 236 -12.78 10.83 -5.00
C LYS A 236 -12.03 9.50 -5.13
N LEU A 237 -11.12 9.21 -4.20
CA LEU A 237 -10.38 7.94 -4.15
C LEU A 237 -11.27 6.77 -3.76
N ALA A 238 -12.11 6.93 -2.73
CA ALA A 238 -13.03 5.91 -2.24
C ALA A 238 -14.03 5.49 -3.32
N LYS A 239 -14.58 6.44 -4.09
CA LYS A 239 -15.47 6.12 -5.22
C LYS A 239 -14.82 5.22 -6.26
N ARG A 240 -13.51 5.35 -6.48
CA ARG A 240 -12.76 4.54 -7.46
C ARG A 240 -12.34 3.18 -6.93
N VAL A 241 -11.98 3.10 -5.64
CA VAL A 241 -11.31 1.92 -5.06
C VAL A 241 -12.21 1.12 -4.13
N LEU A 242 -13.11 1.77 -3.38
CA LEU A 242 -13.96 1.11 -2.37
C LEU A 242 -15.37 0.78 -2.89
N TRP A 243 -16.01 1.72 -3.60
CA TRP A 243 -17.45 1.62 -3.91
C TRP A 243 -17.80 1.14 -5.31
N ARG A 244 -16.81 0.74 -6.11
CA ARG A 244 -17.03 0.31 -7.50
C ARG A 244 -17.94 -0.92 -7.63
N HIS A 245 -18.10 -1.69 -6.56
CA HIS A 245 -18.94 -2.90 -6.49
C HIS A 245 -20.33 -2.69 -5.86
N ASN A 246 -20.67 -1.48 -5.40
CA ASN A 246 -21.97 -1.19 -4.79
C ASN A 246 -22.97 -0.55 -5.79
N GLN A 247 -22.69 -0.64 -7.10
CA GLN A 247 -23.62 -0.24 -8.15
C GLN A 247 -24.16 -1.48 -8.87
N THR A 248 -24.96 -2.25 -8.15
CA THR A 248 -25.98 -3.16 -8.71
C THR A 248 -27.25 -2.97 -7.94
#